data_AF-A0AAV4CB27-F1
#
_entry.id   AF-A0AAV4CB27-F1
#
_cell.length_a   1.000
_cell.length_b   1.000
_cell.length_c   1.000
_cell.angle_alpha   90.00
_cell.angle_beta   90.00
_cell.angle_gamma   90.00
#
_symmetry.space_group_name_H-M   'P 1'
#
loop_
_entity.id
_entity.type
_entity.pdbx_description
1 polymer ?
#
loop_
_entity_poly.entity_id
_entity_poly.type
_entity_poly.pdbx_seq_one_letter_code
_entity_poly.pdbx_strand_id
1 'polypeptide(L)'
;MFPHQDYVLMGGIREKDNWSVVPDPSIRQTILKRAQNLFPHLKHAPVVGEWVGLRPGRRSVRLQMELLRCGRSEKPLPVIHNYGHSGDGITLSWGCALEAARLVKEAVSSLKLRL
;
A
#
# COMPACT_ATOMS: atom_id res chain seq x y z
N MET A 1 1.00 -11.92 -13.10
CA MET A 1 2.03 -12.89 -12.68
C MET A 1 3.30 -12.08 -12.43
N PHE A 2 3.89 -12.17 -11.24
CA PHE A 2 5.12 -11.45 -10.92
C PHE A 2 6.18 -12.45 -10.44
N PRO A 3 7.24 -12.72 -11.21
CA PRO A 3 8.30 -13.61 -10.78
C PRO A 3 9.12 -12.96 -9.66
N HIS A 4 9.37 -13.72 -8.60
CA HIS A 4 10.37 -13.43 -7.57
C HIS A 4 11.52 -14.43 -7.70
N GLN A 5 12.52 -14.32 -6.83
CA GLN A 5 13.71 -15.18 -6.87
C GLN A 5 13.36 -16.68 -6.78
N ASP A 6 12.50 -17.07 -5.82
CA ASP A 6 12.23 -18.49 -5.53
C ASP A 6 10.79 -18.91 -5.82
N TYR A 7 9.91 -17.96 -6.16
CA TYR A 7 8.50 -18.23 -6.42
C TYR A 7 7.91 -17.26 -7.42
N VAL A 8 6.72 -17.57 -7.93
CA VAL A 8 5.97 -16.68 -8.79
C VAL A 8 4.71 -16.25 -8.06
N LEU A 9 4.53 -14.94 -7.89
CA LEU A 9 3.34 -14.39 -7.28
C LEU A 9 2.18 -14.39 -8.29
N MET A 10 1.15 -15.15 -7.95
CA MET A 10 -0.08 -15.28 -8.71
C MET A 10 -1.17 -14.45 -8.06
N GLY A 11 -1.30 -13.21 -8.53
CA GLY A 11 -2.44 -12.35 -8.23
C GLY A 11 -3.46 -12.37 -9.37
N GLY A 12 -4.68 -11.92 -9.14
CA GLY A 12 -5.24 -11.54 -7.84
C GLY A 12 -6.67 -11.07 -8.01
N ILE A 13 -7.26 -10.63 -6.91
CA ILE A 13 -8.58 -10.00 -6.88
C ILE A 13 -8.47 -8.59 -6.30
N ARG A 14 -9.49 -7.78 -6.60
CA ARG A 14 -9.69 -6.47 -6.00
C ARG A 14 -11.15 -6.35 -5.62
N GLU A 15 -11.42 -6.54 -4.35
CA GLU A 15 -12.76 -6.44 -3.79
C GLU A 15 -12.82 -5.20 -2.93
N LYS A 16 -13.77 -4.32 -3.25
CA LYS A 16 -14.02 -3.13 -2.46
C LYS A 16 -14.84 -3.53 -1.24
N ASP A 17 -14.55 -2.90 -0.10
CA ASP A 17 -15.32 -3.06 1.15
C ASP A 17 -15.29 -4.50 1.74
N ASN A 18 -14.42 -5.39 1.24
CA ASN A 18 -14.11 -6.68 1.86
C ASN A 18 -12.87 -6.55 2.76
N TRP A 19 -13.07 -6.81 4.06
CA TRP A 19 -12.04 -6.71 5.10
C TRP A 19 -11.54 -8.07 5.59
N SER A 20 -11.99 -9.17 4.98
CA SER A 20 -11.50 -10.51 5.31
C SER A 20 -10.01 -10.61 4.97
N VAL A 21 -9.24 -11.18 5.89
CA VAL A 21 -7.84 -11.57 5.67
C VAL A 21 -7.69 -13.08 5.58
N VAL A 22 -8.81 -13.81 5.55
CA VAL A 22 -8.83 -15.27 5.43
C VAL A 22 -8.84 -15.65 3.95
N PRO A 23 -7.88 -16.47 3.48
CA PRO A 23 -7.90 -17.00 2.12
C PRO A 23 -9.18 -17.78 1.80
N ASP A 24 -9.78 -17.48 0.65
CA ASP A 24 -10.98 -18.18 0.15
C ASP A 24 -10.56 -19.22 -0.92
N PRO A 25 -10.84 -20.52 -0.69
CA PRO A 25 -10.53 -21.58 -1.65
C PRO A 25 -11.13 -21.38 -3.05
N SER A 26 -12.31 -20.75 -3.16
CA SER A 26 -12.98 -20.48 -4.43
C SER A 26 -12.25 -19.38 -5.22
N ILE A 27 -11.77 -18.34 -4.54
CA ILE A 27 -10.94 -17.27 -5.11
C ILE A 27 -9.59 -17.84 -5.55
N ARG A 28 -8.95 -18.69 -4.72
CA ARG A 28 -7.72 -19.39 -5.10
C ARG A 28 -7.91 -20.16 -6.41
N GLN A 29 -8.94 -21.00 -6.49
CA GLN A 29 -9.22 -21.79 -7.70
C GLN A 29 -9.44 -20.90 -8.92
N THR A 30 -10.13 -19.77 -8.74
CA THR A 30 -10.36 -18.79 -9.80
C THR A 30 -9.06 -18.17 -10.32
N ILE A 31 -8.16 -17.75 -9.41
CA ILE A 31 -6.86 -17.19 -9.78
C ILE A 31 -6.00 -18.24 -10.50
N LEU A 32 -5.91 -19.46 -9.96
CA LEU A 32 -5.15 -20.55 -10.55
C LEU A 32 -5.66 -20.93 -11.94
N LYS A 33 -6.99 -21.06 -12.11
CA LYS A 33 -7.59 -21.37 -13.42
C LYS A 33 -7.26 -20.32 -14.47
N ARG A 34 -7.40 -19.02 -14.13
CA ARG A 34 -7.03 -17.92 -15.04
C ARG A 34 -5.55 -17.97 -15.42
N ALA A 35 -4.69 -18.19 -14.43
CA ALA A 35 -3.27 -18.30 -14.63
C ALA A 35 -2.85 -19.48 -15.53
N GLN A 36 -3.38 -20.67 -15.26
CA GLN A 36 -3.08 -21.90 -16.00
C GLN A 36 -3.61 -21.86 -17.43
N ASN A 37 -4.69 -21.13 -17.67
CA ASN A 37 -5.20 -20.88 -19.02
C ASN A 37 -4.23 -20.00 -19.83
N LEU A 38 -3.61 -19.00 -19.20
CA LEU A 38 -2.63 -18.13 -19.85
C LEU A 38 -1.25 -18.79 -19.96
N PHE A 39 -0.87 -19.57 -18.96
CA PHE A 39 0.44 -20.21 -18.84
C PHE A 39 0.24 -21.70 -18.52
N PRO A 40 0.03 -22.56 -19.54
CA PRO A 40 -0.26 -23.98 -19.33
C PRO A 40 0.78 -24.75 -18.53
N HIS A 41 2.05 -24.33 -18.58
CA HIS A 41 3.14 -24.92 -17.79
C HIS A 41 2.92 -24.81 -16.27
N LEU A 42 2.05 -23.90 -15.80
CA LEU A 42 1.71 -23.74 -14.39
C LEU A 42 0.73 -24.81 -13.87
N LYS A 43 0.16 -25.67 -14.73
CA LYS A 43 -0.79 -26.71 -14.30
C LYS A 43 -0.20 -27.69 -13.28
N HIS A 44 1.11 -27.89 -13.32
CA HIS A 44 1.84 -28.80 -12.44
C HIS A 44 2.69 -28.07 -11.39
N ALA A 45 2.63 -26.74 -11.35
CA ALA A 45 3.39 -25.96 -10.38
C ALA A 45 2.78 -26.12 -8.98
N PRO A 46 3.58 -26.44 -7.94
CA PRO A 46 3.08 -26.54 -6.59
C PRO A 46 2.68 -25.16 -6.05
N VAL A 47 1.61 -25.11 -5.27
CA VAL A 47 1.24 -23.92 -4.49
C VAL A 47 2.11 -23.89 -3.25
N VAL A 48 3.04 -22.94 -3.18
CA VAL A 48 3.97 -22.79 -2.04
C VAL A 48 3.39 -22.00 -0.87
N GLY A 49 2.31 -21.25 -1.10
CA GLY A 49 1.62 -20.47 -0.08
C GLY A 49 0.51 -19.60 -0.66
N GLU A 50 -0.35 -19.10 0.22
CA GLU A 50 -1.41 -18.14 -0.12
C GLU A 50 -1.55 -17.10 0.99
N TRP A 51 -1.97 -15.90 0.61
CA TRP A 51 -2.14 -14.77 1.52
C TRP A 51 -3.17 -13.79 0.99
N VAL A 52 -3.77 -13.02 1.89
CA VAL A 52 -4.71 -11.95 1.57
C VAL A 52 -4.16 -10.65 2.16
N GLY A 53 -4.10 -9.61 1.33
CA GLY A 53 -3.66 -8.28 1.73
C GLY A 53 -4.72 -7.23 1.47
N LEU A 54 -4.93 -6.33 2.43
CA LEU A 54 -5.84 -5.19 2.30
C LEU A 54 -5.08 -4.00 1.73
N ARG A 55 -5.52 -3.49 0.57
CA ARG A 55 -4.91 -2.33 -0.05
C ARG A 55 -5.40 -1.06 0.65
N PRO A 56 -4.52 -0.18 1.17
CA PRO A 56 -4.92 1.06 1.82
C PRO A 56 -5.31 2.11 0.76
N GLY A 57 -6.41 1.87 0.05
CA GLY A 57 -6.85 2.69 -1.07
C GLY A 57 -7.67 3.90 -0.64
N ARG A 58 -7.46 5.02 -1.33
CA ARG A 58 -8.30 6.22 -1.27
C ARG A 58 -8.64 6.68 -2.68
N ARG A 59 -9.58 7.62 -2.81
CA ARG A 59 -9.84 8.32 -4.08
C ARG A 59 -8.58 9.03 -4.60
N SER A 60 -7.77 9.55 -3.69
CA SER A 60 -6.45 10.11 -3.96
C SER A 60 -5.50 9.87 -2.78
N VAL A 61 -4.20 9.78 -3.07
CA VAL A 61 -3.14 9.74 -2.04
C VAL A 61 -3.27 10.98 -1.14
N ARG A 62 -3.16 10.79 0.19
CA ARG A 62 -2.98 11.90 1.13
C ARG A 62 -1.49 12.10 1.31
N LEU A 63 -0.96 13.16 0.71
CA LEU A 63 0.40 13.61 0.90
C LEU A 63 0.39 15.12 1.15
N GLN A 64 0.30 15.50 2.42
CA GLN A 64 0.14 16.90 2.82
C GLN A 64 0.49 17.09 4.30
N MET A 65 0.83 18.33 4.67
CA MET A 65 0.94 18.74 6.06
C MET A 65 -0.43 19.15 6.62
N GLU A 66 -0.65 18.85 7.90
CA GLU A 66 -1.76 19.32 8.71
C GLU A 66 -1.24 19.77 10.08
N LEU A 67 -1.77 20.87 10.63
CA LEU A 67 -1.45 21.33 11.97
C LEU A 67 -2.54 20.85 12.94
N LEU A 68 -2.22 19.86 13.77
CA LEU A 68 -3.15 19.32 14.76
C LEU A 68 -3.01 20.03 16.10
N ARG A 69 -4.14 20.29 16.77
CA ARG A 69 -4.14 20.73 18.17
C ARG A 69 -4.23 19.50 19.06
N CYS A 70 -3.14 19.19 19.79
CA CYS A 70 -3.07 18.02 20.66
C CYS A 70 -3.09 18.43 22.14
N GLY A 71 -4.18 18.10 22.84
CA GLY A 71 -4.26 18.20 24.30
C GLY A 71 -3.97 19.60 24.87
N ARG A 72 -3.18 19.64 25.95
CA ARG A 72 -2.82 20.87 26.69
C ARG A 72 -1.69 21.68 26.04
N SER A 73 -1.13 21.26 24.91
CA SER A 73 -0.09 22.03 24.22
C SER A 73 -0.72 23.25 23.54
N GLU A 74 -0.21 24.45 23.86
CA GLU A 74 -0.58 25.67 23.15
C GLU A 74 -0.07 25.68 21.70
N LYS A 75 1.03 24.96 21.43
CA LYS A 75 1.63 24.89 20.09
C LYS A 75 0.98 23.77 19.26
N PRO A 76 0.55 24.04 18.02
CA PRO A 76 0.05 23.01 17.12
C PRO A 76 1.17 22.04 16.71
N LEU A 77 0.82 20.76 16.58
CA LEU A 77 1.69 19.68 16.12
C LEU A 77 1.61 19.54 14.59
N PRO A 78 2.70 19.76 13.84
CA PRO A 78 2.73 19.44 12.42
C PRO A 78 2.71 17.92 12.20
N VAL A 79 1.77 17.46 11.37
CA VAL A 79 1.62 16.07 10.94
C VAL A 79 1.71 16.01 9.43
N ILE A 80 2.62 15.19 8.92
CA ILE A 80 2.74 14.93 7.48
C ILE A 80 2.04 13.59 7.21
N HIS A 81 0.93 13.67 6.50
CA HIS A 81 0.21 12.49 6.03
C HIS A 81 0.92 11.93 4.79
N ASN A 82 1.09 10.62 4.73
CA ASN A 82 1.60 9.91 3.54
C ASN A 82 0.95 8.53 3.44
N TYR A 83 -0.32 8.48 2.99
CA TYR A 83 -1.09 7.24 2.91
C TYR A 83 -2.15 7.27 1.80
N GLY A 84 -2.81 6.14 1.54
CA GLY A 84 -3.85 6.05 0.51
C GLY A 84 -3.37 5.51 -0.83
N HIS A 85 -2.21 4.82 -0.86
CA HIS A 85 -1.55 4.37 -2.09
C HIS A 85 -2.15 3.13 -2.76
N SER A 86 -3.18 2.50 -2.17
CA SER A 86 -3.84 1.34 -2.78
C SER A 86 -2.83 0.24 -3.21
N GLY A 87 -2.90 -0.24 -4.45
CA GLY A 87 -1.97 -1.20 -5.04
C GLY A 87 -0.72 -0.60 -5.67
N ASP A 88 -0.60 0.74 -5.69
CA ASP A 88 0.48 1.46 -6.36
C ASP A 88 1.57 1.90 -5.37
N GLY A 89 1.51 1.42 -4.13
CA GLY A 89 2.42 1.83 -3.06
C GLY A 89 3.90 1.64 -3.38
N ILE A 90 4.29 0.54 -4.03
CA ILE A 90 5.67 0.31 -4.46
C ILE A 90 6.06 1.29 -5.57
N THR A 91 5.22 1.41 -6.61
CA THR A 91 5.44 2.30 -7.76
C THR A 91 5.60 3.77 -7.34
N LEU A 92 4.79 4.23 -6.38
CA LEU A 92 4.77 5.63 -5.93
C LEU A 92 5.73 5.91 -4.77
N SER A 93 6.31 4.87 -4.15
CA SER A 93 7.03 4.97 -2.87
C SER A 93 8.09 6.07 -2.85
N TRP A 94 8.96 6.11 -3.84
CA TRP A 94 10.10 7.03 -3.87
C TRP A 94 9.66 8.49 -4.02
N GLY A 95 8.76 8.77 -4.96
CA GLY A 95 8.23 10.13 -5.16
C GLY A 95 7.48 10.64 -3.93
N CYS A 96 6.65 9.79 -3.33
CA CYS A 96 5.92 10.13 -2.11
C CYS A 96 6.87 10.33 -0.92
N ALA A 97 7.95 9.57 -0.80
CA ALA A 97 8.94 9.74 0.25
C ALA A 97 9.72 11.05 0.12
N LEU A 98 10.14 11.42 -1.10
CA LEU A 98 10.82 12.69 -1.36
C LEU A 98 9.95 13.90 -1.00
N GLU A 99 8.69 13.87 -1.41
CA GLU A 99 7.74 14.94 -1.12
C GLU A 99 7.39 15.02 0.37
N ALA A 100 7.22 13.87 1.05
CA ALA A 100 7.07 13.84 2.51
C ALA A 100 8.29 14.44 3.22
N ALA A 101 9.50 14.12 2.78
CA ALA A 101 10.74 14.68 3.34
C ALA A 101 10.83 16.20 3.12
N ARG A 102 10.41 16.69 1.95
CA ARG A 102 10.32 18.14 1.67
C ARG A 102 9.38 18.83 2.66
N LEU A 103 8.18 18.30 2.84
CA LEU A 103 7.17 18.82 3.79
C LEU A 103 7.68 18.83 5.24
N VAL A 104 8.38 17.77 5.66
CA VAL A 104 9.02 17.72 6.98
C VAL A 104 10.08 18.81 7.12
N LYS A 105 10.93 19.01 6.12
CA LYS A 105 11.97 20.05 6.14
C LYS A 105 11.37 21.44 6.27
N GLU A 106 10.28 21.72 5.55
CA GLU A 106 9.54 22.99 5.63
C GLU A 106 8.94 23.20 7.02
N ALA A 107 8.29 22.17 7.58
CA ALA A 107 7.71 22.22 8.92
C ALA A 107 8.79 22.54 9.97
N VAL A 108 9.92 21.82 9.95
CA VAL A 108 11.04 22.04 10.88
C VAL A 108 11.65 23.44 10.71
N SER A 109 11.82 23.91 9.48
CA SER A 109 12.38 25.25 9.22
C SER A 109 11.45 26.35 9.74
N SER A 110 10.14 26.19 9.56
CA SER A 110 9.14 27.14 10.06
C SER A 110 9.09 27.22 11.59
N LEU A 111 9.40 26.12 12.29
CA LEU A 111 9.49 26.08 13.75
C LEU A 111 10.74 26.81 14.26
N LYS A 112 11.88 26.67 13.57
CA LYS A 112 13.13 27.35 13.94
C LYS A 112 13.05 28.87 13.80
N LEU A 113 12.28 29.37 12.82
CA LEU A 113 12.06 30.81 12.63
C LEU A 113 11.12 31.44 13.68
N ARG A 114 10.44 30.63 14.49
CA ARG A 114 9.51 31.07 15.54
C ARG A 114 10.09 30.95 16.95
N LEU A 115 11.34 30.53 17.07
CA LEU A 115 12.13 30.49 18.31
C LEU A 115 13.14 31.64 18.29
#